data_AF-A0A9D2UCL3-F1
#
_entry.id   AF-A0A9D2UCL3-F1
#
_cell.length_a   1.000
_cell.length_b   1.000
_cell.length_c   1.000
_cell.angle_alpha   90.00
_cell.angle_beta   90.00
_cell.angle_gamma   90.00
#
_symmetry.space_group_name_H-M   'P 1'
#
loop_
_entity.id
_entity.type
_entity.pdbx_description
1 polymer ?
#
loop_
_entity_poly.entity_id
_entity_poly.type
_entity_poly.pdbx_seq_one_letter_code
_entity_poly.pdbx_strand_id
1 'polypeptide(L)'
;MPQVNVLGSGVAGMVAALTAAAAGAEVALIYPGASIAGSRGATQLAQGGIAAAIDPADSVAAHVKDTLAAGAELVAPGSEEARAVEFLAAEGAVAVRRLLAAGFPADLLPDGTPALALEAAHSAERIVHAWGDRTGAALHAFLAEQVEASTGEHSGGLQGGAITLHPGCELAELLLTDGVVTGARVRRAGDTVNLSADATIVATGGYSGIFPRSTSGGVCTGAGIFAAARAGAVLADMEFVQFHPTVLAGTNFLISEAVRGAGGVLLDDAGQRFLKNVDPRAELAPRDVVASGVCRALHEHTDNVWLDARHIPQLTEEFPGITAMLASQGIDWRHELVPVAPAAHYCMGGIATDLHGCTSVPGLYAAGEAARTGVHGANRLASNSLLEALVFAAAAGKDAATQLSGNQGQQPTGLATATAEGRVLDVELPLPEGAAPGVTSPANVEESNAAARDDAATQADSAAQGDSAARDAVGEGLDVERTGDGIRQARQRLAEVPGTIATVAQLVATAAEARTESRGAHRRRDYPRTDGNQASSRFLRLVPGGT
;
A
#
# COMPACT_ATOMS: atom_id res chain seq x y z
N MET A 1 24.96 19.33 3.93
CA MET A 1 23.55 19.20 3.53
C MET A 1 23.03 17.90 4.13
N PRO A 2 21.77 17.87 4.59
CA PRO A 2 21.10 16.64 5.00
C PRO A 2 21.31 15.53 3.97
N GLN A 3 21.60 14.30 4.40
CA GLN A 3 21.61 13.12 3.53
C GLN A 3 20.34 12.30 3.78
N VAL A 4 19.52 12.10 2.76
CA VAL A 4 18.26 11.37 2.87
C VAL A 4 18.23 10.19 1.89
N ASN A 5 18.09 8.97 2.41
CA ASN A 5 17.80 7.81 1.58
C ASN A 5 16.28 7.68 1.38
N VAL A 6 15.84 7.47 0.14
CA VAL A 6 14.44 7.16 -0.19
C VAL A 6 14.36 5.80 -0.87
N LEU A 7 13.67 4.85 -0.24
CA LEU A 7 13.56 3.47 -0.68
C LEU A 7 12.25 3.26 -1.44
N GLY A 8 12.33 3.14 -2.75
CA GLY A 8 11.20 2.93 -3.66
C GLY A 8 10.94 4.11 -4.58
N SER A 9 10.62 3.82 -5.85
CA SER A 9 10.37 4.82 -6.89
C SER A 9 8.88 4.98 -7.24
N GLY A 10 7.96 4.55 -6.36
CA GLY A 10 6.54 4.84 -6.52
C GLY A 10 6.22 6.32 -6.27
N VAL A 11 4.95 6.70 -6.38
CA VAL A 11 4.51 8.10 -6.14
C VAL A 11 5.00 8.64 -4.80
N ALA A 12 4.85 7.87 -3.72
CA ALA A 12 5.31 8.29 -2.40
C ALA A 12 6.84 8.55 -2.38
N GLY A 13 7.64 7.64 -2.94
CA GLY A 13 9.09 7.80 -2.98
C GLY A 13 9.53 9.02 -3.80
N MET A 14 8.94 9.23 -4.99
CA MET A 14 9.27 10.38 -5.82
C MET A 14 8.85 11.70 -5.18
N VAL A 15 7.67 11.77 -4.57
CA VAL A 15 7.21 12.97 -3.85
C VAL A 15 8.10 13.27 -2.64
N ALA A 16 8.46 12.25 -1.85
CA ALA A 16 9.38 12.43 -0.73
C ALA A 16 10.74 12.93 -1.19
N ALA A 17 11.30 12.35 -2.27
CA ALA A 17 12.58 12.75 -2.83
C ALA A 17 12.57 14.19 -3.34
N LEU A 18 11.57 14.56 -4.14
CA LEU A 18 11.39 15.93 -4.64
C LEU A 18 11.24 16.94 -3.50
N THR A 19 10.45 16.60 -2.48
CA THR A 19 10.20 17.51 -1.36
C THR A 19 11.43 17.67 -0.46
N ALA A 20 12.16 16.59 -0.21
CA ALA A 20 13.42 16.62 0.55
C ALA A 20 14.50 17.43 -0.18
N ALA A 21 14.66 17.21 -1.49
CA ALA A 21 15.60 17.97 -2.33
C ALA A 21 15.25 19.47 -2.36
N ALA A 22 13.97 19.81 -2.55
CA ALA A 22 13.49 21.20 -2.47
C ALA A 22 13.70 21.85 -1.10
N ALA A 23 13.76 21.06 -0.03
CA ALA A 23 14.10 21.51 1.32
C ALA A 23 15.61 21.58 1.61
N GLY A 24 16.47 21.23 0.65
CA GLY A 24 17.93 21.37 0.75
C GLY A 24 18.70 20.08 1.06
N ALA A 25 18.04 18.91 1.02
CA ALA A 25 18.70 17.62 1.24
C ALA A 25 19.36 17.06 -0.04
N GLU A 26 20.49 16.38 0.14
CA GLU A 26 21.04 15.45 -0.84
C GLU A 26 20.28 14.12 -0.71
N VAL A 27 19.66 13.67 -1.80
CA VAL A 27 18.74 12.54 -1.79
C VAL A 27 19.30 11.38 -2.61
N ALA A 28 19.36 10.19 -2.01
CA ALA A 28 19.58 8.94 -2.73
C ALA A 28 18.24 8.22 -2.96
N LEU A 29 17.74 8.22 -4.21
CA LEU A 29 16.52 7.50 -4.59
C LEU A 29 16.87 6.10 -5.09
N ILE A 30 16.49 5.09 -4.31
CA ILE A 30 16.90 3.68 -4.46
C ILE A 30 15.72 2.84 -4.95
N TYR A 31 15.90 2.08 -6.03
CA TYR A 31 14.84 1.25 -6.59
C TYR A 31 15.37 0.07 -7.42
N PRO A 32 14.62 -1.05 -7.51
CA PRO A 32 15.07 -2.27 -8.16
C PRO A 32 15.04 -2.21 -9.70
N GLY A 33 14.23 -1.32 -10.28
CA GLY A 33 14.15 -1.15 -11.74
C GLY A 33 15.43 -0.59 -12.35
N ALA A 34 15.68 -0.89 -13.63
CA ALA A 34 16.81 -0.32 -14.38
C ALA A 34 16.64 1.19 -14.65
N SER A 35 15.41 1.70 -14.59
CA SER A 35 15.04 3.11 -14.62
C SER A 35 13.76 3.29 -13.80
N ILE A 36 13.37 4.53 -13.50
CA ILE A 36 12.10 4.82 -12.81
C ILE A 36 10.93 4.28 -13.62
N ALA A 37 10.88 4.57 -14.92
CA ALA A 37 9.83 4.09 -15.82
C ALA A 37 9.80 2.55 -15.96
N GLY A 38 10.98 1.90 -15.89
CA GLY A 38 11.13 0.45 -15.95
C GLY A 38 10.97 -0.26 -14.60
N SER A 39 10.72 0.48 -13.51
CA SER A 39 10.48 -0.07 -12.19
C SER A 39 9.09 -0.67 -12.13
N ARG A 40 8.96 -1.93 -11.70
CA ARG A 40 7.68 -2.65 -11.64
C ARG A 40 6.84 -2.27 -10.42
N GLY A 41 6.52 -0.99 -10.25
CA GLY A 41 5.73 -0.51 -9.11
C GLY A 41 4.21 -0.69 -9.30
N ALA A 42 3.47 -0.88 -8.20
CA ALA A 42 2.01 -0.99 -8.25
C ALA A 42 1.29 0.31 -8.65
N THR A 43 1.94 1.47 -8.50
CA THR A 43 1.31 2.77 -8.80
C THR A 43 0.88 2.89 -10.27
N GLN A 44 1.68 2.41 -11.22
CA GLN A 44 1.35 2.48 -12.65
C GLN A 44 0.10 1.64 -13.00
N LEU A 45 -0.28 0.70 -12.13
CA LEU A 45 -1.46 -0.16 -12.29
C LEU A 45 -2.75 0.48 -11.75
N ALA A 46 -2.66 1.63 -11.05
CA ALA A 46 -3.82 2.28 -10.46
C ALA A 46 -4.71 2.91 -11.55
N GLN A 47 -5.90 2.34 -11.72
CA GLN A 47 -6.91 2.79 -12.68
C GLN A 47 -7.86 3.87 -12.12
N GLY A 48 -8.03 3.90 -10.79
CA GLY A 48 -8.81 4.95 -10.12
C GLY A 48 -8.13 6.32 -10.18
N GLY A 49 -8.79 7.34 -9.65
CA GLY A 49 -8.24 8.70 -9.63
C GLY A 49 -7.59 9.12 -8.30
N ILE A 50 -7.39 10.43 -8.17
CA ILE A 50 -6.89 11.09 -6.97
C ILE A 50 -8.07 11.85 -6.34
N ALA A 51 -8.55 11.39 -5.19
CA ALA A 51 -9.66 12.05 -4.50
C ALA A 51 -9.18 13.35 -3.84
N ALA A 52 -9.71 14.51 -4.21
CA ALA A 52 -9.41 15.77 -3.54
C ALA A 52 -10.56 16.78 -3.69
N ALA A 53 -10.98 17.39 -2.57
CA ALA A 53 -12.02 18.41 -2.53
C ALA A 53 -11.53 19.76 -3.12
N ILE A 54 -11.36 19.81 -4.44
CA ILE A 54 -10.88 20.99 -5.18
C ILE A 54 -12.02 21.80 -5.81
N ASP A 55 -13.21 21.22 -5.95
CA ASP A 55 -14.39 21.91 -6.44
C ASP A 55 -14.93 22.89 -5.38
N PRO A 56 -15.33 24.12 -5.75
CA PRO A 56 -15.96 25.07 -4.83
C PRO A 56 -17.27 24.58 -4.18
N ALA A 57 -17.97 23.62 -4.80
CA ALA A 57 -19.19 23.01 -4.28
C ALA A 57 -18.92 21.83 -3.33
N ASP A 58 -17.70 21.30 -3.28
CA ASP A 58 -17.27 20.29 -2.31
C ASP A 58 -16.55 20.94 -1.11
N SER A 59 -16.24 20.15 -0.07
CA SER A 59 -15.52 20.63 1.10
C SER A 59 -14.61 19.59 1.72
N VAL A 60 -13.53 20.07 2.34
CA VAL A 60 -12.64 19.24 3.19
C VAL A 60 -13.46 18.48 4.24
N ALA A 61 -14.43 19.13 4.88
CA ALA A 61 -15.28 18.50 5.89
C ALA A 61 -16.10 17.32 5.34
N ALA A 62 -16.63 17.44 4.11
CA ALA A 62 -17.34 16.33 3.45
C ALA A 62 -16.39 15.18 3.13
N HIS A 63 -15.18 15.45 2.62
CA HIS A 63 -14.17 14.42 2.35
C HIS A 63 -13.69 13.71 3.63
N VAL A 64 -13.51 14.44 4.74
CA VAL A 64 -13.22 13.86 6.07
C VAL A 64 -14.34 12.91 6.50
N LYS A 65 -15.59 13.35 6.39
CA LYS A 65 -16.76 12.54 6.77
C LYS A 65 -16.82 11.24 5.98
N ASP A 66 -16.63 11.30 4.66
CA ASP A 66 -16.65 10.10 3.80
C ASP A 66 -15.50 9.15 4.14
N THR A 67 -14.31 9.70 4.43
CA THR A 67 -13.13 8.88 4.77
C THR A 67 -13.31 8.18 6.14
N LEU A 68 -13.81 8.90 7.15
CA LEU A 68 -14.12 8.31 8.46
C LEU A 68 -15.22 7.24 8.36
N ALA A 69 -16.26 7.49 7.56
CA ALA A 69 -17.33 6.53 7.34
C ALA A 69 -16.83 5.25 6.63
N ALA A 70 -15.96 5.40 5.63
CA ALA A 70 -15.33 4.28 4.95
C ALA A 70 -14.47 3.44 5.91
N GLY A 71 -13.77 4.07 6.85
CA GLY A 71 -12.89 3.42 7.84
C GLY A 71 -13.58 2.49 8.85
N ALA A 72 -14.89 2.26 8.71
CA ALA A 72 -15.72 1.31 9.48
C ALA A 72 -15.58 1.47 11.00
N GLU A 73 -15.64 2.72 11.46
CA GLU A 73 -15.62 3.14 12.87
C GLU A 73 -14.36 2.71 13.65
N LEU A 74 -13.28 2.28 12.97
CA LEU A 74 -11.99 2.04 13.62
C LEU A 74 -11.36 3.36 14.10
N VAL A 75 -11.60 4.43 13.33
CA VAL A 75 -11.14 5.79 13.65
C VAL A 75 -12.31 6.57 14.24
N ALA A 76 -12.27 6.82 15.55
CA ALA A 76 -13.29 7.60 16.22
C ALA A 76 -13.14 9.10 15.88
N PRO A 77 -14.22 9.84 15.57
CA PRO A 77 -14.15 11.29 15.39
C PRO A 77 -13.51 11.99 16.60
N GLY A 78 -12.59 12.93 16.34
CA GLY A 78 -11.86 13.66 17.39
C GLY A 78 -10.72 12.86 18.06
N SER A 79 -10.46 11.62 17.66
CA SER A 79 -9.27 10.86 18.07
C SER A 79 -7.99 11.44 17.46
N GLU A 80 -6.83 10.94 17.90
CA GLU A 80 -5.56 11.29 17.31
C GLU A 80 -5.49 10.85 15.84
N GLU A 81 -5.96 9.64 15.53
CA GLU A 81 -6.07 9.11 14.17
C GLU A 81 -6.99 9.95 13.28
N ALA A 82 -8.07 10.53 13.81
CA ALA A 82 -8.94 11.41 13.02
C ALA A 82 -8.21 12.65 12.48
N ARG A 83 -7.15 13.11 13.16
CA ARG A 83 -6.31 14.21 12.67
C ARG A 83 -5.55 13.84 11.40
N ALA A 84 -5.20 12.55 11.21
CA ALA A 84 -4.60 12.09 9.96
C ALA A 84 -5.58 12.20 8.78
N VAL A 85 -6.86 11.94 9.03
CA VAL A 85 -7.92 12.09 8.02
C VAL A 85 -8.15 13.57 7.69
N GLU A 86 -8.21 14.43 8.69
CA GLU A 86 -8.31 15.88 8.53
C GLU A 86 -7.12 16.45 7.76
N PHE A 87 -5.90 16.02 8.11
CA PHE A 87 -4.66 16.39 7.44
C PHE A 87 -4.66 15.95 5.98
N LEU A 88 -5.03 14.69 5.71
CA LEU A 88 -5.16 14.17 4.33
C LEU A 88 -6.09 15.05 3.49
N ALA A 89 -7.30 15.31 3.97
CA ALA A 89 -8.31 16.02 3.20
C ALA A 89 -7.92 17.49 2.96
N ALA A 90 -7.38 18.16 3.99
CA ALA A 90 -6.98 19.57 3.91
C ALA A 90 -5.74 19.76 3.02
N GLU A 91 -4.64 19.07 3.33
CA GLU A 91 -3.40 19.17 2.55
C GLU A 91 -3.55 18.51 1.17
N GLY A 92 -4.42 17.52 1.04
CA GLY A 92 -4.73 16.87 -0.23
C GLY A 92 -5.32 17.82 -1.26
N ALA A 93 -6.28 18.66 -0.85
CA ALA A 93 -6.82 19.70 -1.74
C ALA A 93 -5.73 20.69 -2.20
N VAL A 94 -4.80 21.05 -1.31
CA VAL A 94 -3.66 21.93 -1.64
C VAL A 94 -2.68 21.23 -2.57
N ALA A 95 -2.31 19.98 -2.28
CA ALA A 95 -1.37 19.19 -3.05
C ALA A 95 -1.87 18.96 -4.49
N VAL A 96 -3.15 18.62 -4.67
CA VAL A 96 -3.72 18.43 -6.01
C VAL A 96 -3.80 19.74 -6.78
N ARG A 97 -4.15 20.88 -6.15
CA ARG A 97 -4.10 22.19 -6.83
C ARG A 97 -2.68 22.53 -7.31
N ARG A 98 -1.65 22.25 -6.49
CA ARG A 98 -0.24 22.44 -6.88
C ARG A 98 0.17 21.52 -8.02
N LEU A 99 -0.24 20.26 -7.96
CA LEU A 99 0.01 19.26 -9.00
C LEU A 99 -0.58 19.71 -10.35
N LEU A 100 -1.83 20.18 -10.36
CA LEU A 100 -2.49 20.75 -11.55
C LEU A 100 -1.76 22.00 -12.06
N ALA A 101 -1.38 22.91 -11.16
CA ALA A 101 -0.63 24.11 -11.52
C ALA A 101 0.77 23.80 -12.09
N ALA A 102 1.36 22.67 -11.71
CA ALA A 102 2.63 22.18 -12.26
C ALA A 102 2.47 21.50 -13.63
N GLY A 103 1.26 21.41 -14.17
CA GLY A 103 1.00 20.87 -15.51
C GLY A 103 0.65 19.38 -15.55
N PHE A 104 0.22 18.79 -14.43
CA PHE A 104 -0.29 17.42 -14.43
C PHE A 104 -1.45 17.27 -15.44
N PRO A 105 -1.42 16.27 -16.33
CA PRO A 105 -2.38 16.15 -17.43
C PRO A 105 -3.70 15.53 -16.98
N ALA A 106 -4.40 16.21 -16.07
CA ALA A 106 -5.74 15.82 -15.66
C ALA A 106 -6.72 15.90 -16.84
N ASP A 107 -7.72 15.02 -16.82
CA ASP A 107 -8.82 15.07 -17.78
C ASP A 107 -9.66 16.32 -17.51
N LEU A 108 -10.00 17.07 -18.57
CA LEU A 108 -10.64 18.38 -18.48
C LEU A 108 -12.03 18.39 -19.14
N LEU A 109 -12.92 19.21 -18.60
CA LEU A 109 -14.17 19.61 -19.23
C LEU A 109 -13.90 20.58 -20.42
N PRO A 110 -14.89 20.80 -21.31
CA PRO A 110 -14.74 21.72 -22.44
C PRO A 110 -14.38 23.16 -22.07
N ASP A 111 -14.65 23.58 -20.83
CA ASP A 111 -14.30 24.91 -20.31
C ASP A 111 -12.87 24.98 -19.71
N GLY A 112 -12.12 23.87 -19.74
CA GLY A 112 -10.76 23.76 -19.25
C GLY A 112 -10.63 23.47 -17.74
N THR A 113 -11.74 23.30 -17.02
CA THR A 113 -11.71 22.88 -15.61
C THR A 113 -11.53 21.35 -15.48
N PRO A 114 -10.98 20.83 -14.37
CA PRO A 114 -10.85 19.39 -14.15
C PRO A 114 -12.20 18.66 -14.23
N ALA A 115 -12.27 17.58 -15.00
CA ALA A 115 -13.42 16.68 -15.01
C ALA A 115 -13.39 15.79 -13.77
N LEU A 116 -14.26 16.09 -12.81
CA LEU A 116 -14.37 15.34 -11.55
C LEU A 116 -15.38 14.21 -11.68
N ALA A 117 -15.04 13.05 -11.12
CA ALA A 117 -15.91 11.88 -11.10
C ALA A 117 -16.37 11.52 -9.68
N LEU A 118 -17.49 10.80 -9.60
CA LEU A 118 -17.99 10.15 -8.40
C LEU A 118 -17.59 8.66 -8.43
N GLU A 119 -16.87 8.20 -7.41
CA GLU A 119 -16.51 6.78 -7.27
C GLU A 119 -16.90 6.24 -5.90
N ALA A 120 -17.38 4.99 -5.85
CA ALA A 120 -17.64 4.25 -4.61
C ALA A 120 -18.46 5.03 -3.56
N ALA A 121 -17.97 5.10 -2.31
CA ALA A 121 -18.67 5.67 -1.16
C ALA A 121 -18.45 7.19 -0.97
N HIS A 122 -17.99 7.90 -2.00
CA HIS A 122 -17.89 9.36 -1.94
C HIS A 122 -19.28 10.02 -1.97
N SER A 123 -19.44 11.14 -1.27
CA SER A 123 -20.68 11.93 -1.28
C SER A 123 -20.69 13.05 -2.32
N ALA A 124 -19.57 13.30 -3.00
CA ALA A 124 -19.39 14.35 -4.01
C ALA A 124 -18.40 13.90 -5.09
N GLU A 125 -18.55 14.47 -6.30
CA GLU A 125 -17.61 14.32 -7.41
C GLU A 125 -16.31 15.05 -7.05
N ARG A 126 -15.27 14.30 -6.70
CA ARG A 126 -13.97 14.86 -6.27
C ARG A 126 -12.76 14.10 -6.78
N ILE A 127 -12.98 13.12 -7.65
CA ILE A 127 -11.93 12.24 -8.12
C ILE A 127 -11.37 12.85 -9.40
N VAL A 128 -10.09 13.22 -9.36
CA VAL A 128 -9.35 13.69 -10.53
C VAL A 128 -8.78 12.49 -11.26
N HIS A 129 -9.12 12.37 -12.55
CA HIS A 129 -8.55 11.38 -13.47
C HIS A 129 -7.51 12.00 -14.40
N ALA A 130 -6.68 11.15 -14.99
CA ALA A 130 -5.78 11.51 -16.06
C ALA A 130 -5.63 10.34 -17.03
N TRP A 131 -5.72 10.63 -18.34
CA TRP A 131 -5.66 9.63 -19.40
C TRP A 131 -6.74 8.55 -19.27
N GLY A 132 -7.93 8.93 -18.77
CA GLY A 132 -9.05 8.04 -18.50
C GLY A 132 -8.80 7.15 -17.28
N ASP A 133 -8.77 5.83 -17.50
CA ASP A 133 -8.58 4.79 -16.49
C ASP A 133 -7.10 4.54 -16.15
N ARG A 134 -6.22 5.54 -16.32
CA ARG A 134 -4.75 5.39 -16.19
C ARG A 134 -4.09 6.48 -15.35
N THR A 135 -4.83 7.06 -14.41
CA THR A 135 -4.33 8.15 -13.55
C THR A 135 -3.03 7.81 -12.84
N GLY A 136 -2.88 6.57 -12.35
CA GLY A 136 -1.65 6.12 -11.70
C GLY A 136 -0.43 6.14 -12.61
N ALA A 137 -0.57 5.71 -13.87
CA ALA A 137 0.48 5.76 -14.87
C ALA A 137 0.83 7.21 -15.27
N ALA A 138 -0.19 8.06 -15.46
CA ALA A 138 0.00 9.48 -15.75
C ALA A 138 0.76 10.19 -14.61
N LEU A 139 0.36 9.97 -13.35
CA LEU A 139 1.00 10.58 -12.19
C LEU A 139 2.43 10.09 -12.01
N HIS A 140 2.66 8.79 -12.18
CA HIS A 140 4.01 8.23 -12.11
C HIS A 140 4.93 8.82 -13.19
N ALA A 141 4.46 8.90 -14.44
CA ALA A 141 5.24 9.48 -15.54
C ALA A 141 5.56 10.96 -15.29
N PHE A 142 4.56 11.74 -14.85
CA PHE A 142 4.73 13.15 -14.53
C PHE A 142 5.78 13.37 -13.42
N LEU A 143 5.70 12.61 -12.33
CA LEU A 143 6.67 12.73 -11.23
C LEU A 143 8.06 12.22 -11.60
N ALA A 144 8.16 11.18 -12.43
CA ALA A 144 9.44 10.66 -12.91
C ALA A 144 10.19 11.74 -13.69
N GLU A 145 9.52 12.47 -14.57
CA GLU A 145 10.09 13.60 -15.32
C GLU A 145 10.62 14.69 -14.37
N GLN A 146 9.86 15.04 -13.33
CA GLN A 146 10.29 16.03 -12.33
C GLN A 146 11.51 15.55 -11.53
N VAL A 147 11.57 14.27 -11.17
CA VAL A 147 12.73 13.68 -10.48
C VAL A 147 13.95 13.73 -11.38
N GLU A 148 13.82 13.32 -12.63
CA GLU A 148 14.91 13.33 -13.62
C GLU A 148 15.45 14.75 -13.85
N ALA A 149 14.57 15.75 -13.94
CA ALA A 149 14.93 17.16 -14.02
C ALA A 149 15.67 17.68 -12.78
N SER A 150 15.53 17.01 -11.63
CA SER A 150 16.16 17.37 -10.35
C SER A 150 17.47 16.61 -10.08
N THR A 151 18.03 15.94 -11.10
CA THR A 151 19.31 15.21 -11.00
C THR A 151 20.52 16.04 -11.47
N GLY A 152 21.61 16.03 -10.72
CA GLY A 152 22.94 16.50 -11.15
C GLY A 152 23.01 17.91 -11.77
N GLU A 153 23.78 18.08 -12.85
CA GLU A 153 24.01 19.35 -13.56
C GLU A 153 22.73 20.01 -14.13
N HIS A 154 21.61 19.28 -14.22
CA HIS A 154 20.31 19.80 -14.63
C HIS A 154 19.60 20.59 -13.51
N SER A 155 20.12 20.55 -12.28
CA SER A 155 19.61 21.33 -11.12
C SER A 155 19.88 22.85 -11.23
N GLY A 156 20.22 23.33 -12.44
CA GLY A 156 20.75 24.65 -12.77
C GLY A 156 20.23 25.79 -11.90
N GLY A 157 20.98 26.12 -10.84
CA GLY A 157 20.78 27.33 -10.03
C GLY A 157 19.61 27.32 -9.05
N LEU A 158 18.91 26.20 -8.83
CA LEU A 158 17.93 26.10 -7.75
C LEU A 158 18.66 26.07 -6.40
N GLN A 159 18.24 26.88 -5.42
CA GLN A 159 18.82 26.95 -4.06
C GLN A 159 18.54 25.68 -3.20
N GLY A 160 18.31 24.51 -3.83
CA GLY A 160 17.97 23.24 -3.18
C GLY A 160 19.08 22.18 -3.28
N GLY A 161 18.87 21.03 -2.64
CA GLY A 161 19.76 19.87 -2.76
C GLY A 161 19.47 19.03 -4.02
N ALA A 162 20.29 18.02 -4.29
CA ALA A 162 20.19 17.21 -5.51
C ALA A 162 19.63 15.79 -5.29
N ILE A 163 19.03 15.20 -6.33
CA ILE A 163 18.63 13.78 -6.34
C ILE A 163 19.66 12.95 -7.10
N THR A 164 20.18 11.91 -6.45
CA THR A 164 21.00 10.85 -7.06
C THR A 164 20.18 9.57 -7.20
N LEU A 165 20.13 9.02 -8.41
CA LEU A 165 19.39 7.79 -8.70
C LEU A 165 20.27 6.55 -8.49
N HIS A 166 19.72 5.55 -7.80
CA HIS A 166 20.33 4.23 -7.60
C HIS A 166 19.44 3.13 -8.20
N PRO A 167 19.42 2.98 -9.54
CA PRO A 167 18.67 1.92 -10.23
C PRO A 167 19.30 0.54 -10.01
N GLY A 168 18.48 -0.51 -10.11
CA GLY A 168 18.92 -1.90 -9.94
C GLY A 168 19.34 -2.24 -8.52
N CYS A 169 18.90 -1.45 -7.53
CA CYS A 169 19.24 -1.61 -6.13
C CYS A 169 18.02 -2.10 -5.33
N GLU A 170 18.18 -3.24 -4.65
CA GLU A 170 17.17 -3.79 -3.76
C GLU A 170 17.56 -3.59 -2.30
N LEU A 171 16.61 -3.24 -1.44
CA LEU A 171 16.86 -3.18 0.01
C LEU A 171 17.25 -4.57 0.53
N ALA A 172 18.35 -4.64 1.26
CA ALA A 172 18.73 -5.82 2.02
C ALA A 172 18.46 -5.63 3.52
N GLU A 173 18.88 -4.48 4.06
CA GLU A 173 18.82 -4.22 5.50
C GLU A 173 18.86 -2.71 5.80
N LEU A 174 18.26 -2.28 6.91
CA LEU A 174 18.45 -0.94 7.46
C LEU A 174 19.66 -0.96 8.39
N LEU A 175 20.49 0.07 8.34
CA LEU A 175 21.70 0.19 9.15
C LEU A 175 21.41 1.01 10.41
N LEU A 176 21.82 0.52 11.57
CA LEU A 176 21.54 1.12 12.87
C LEU A 176 22.82 1.42 13.64
N THR A 177 22.87 2.60 14.28
CA THR A 177 23.88 2.97 15.28
C THR A 177 23.15 3.48 16.52
N ASP A 178 23.41 2.87 17.68
CA ASP A 178 22.77 3.24 18.96
C ASP A 178 21.24 3.34 18.90
N GLY A 179 20.59 2.43 18.16
CA GLY A 179 19.13 2.39 17.98
C GLY A 179 18.56 3.42 17.01
N VAL A 180 19.41 4.20 16.33
CA VAL A 180 19.04 5.16 15.28
C VAL A 180 19.33 4.55 13.92
N VAL A 181 18.41 4.67 12.96
CA VAL A 181 18.68 4.29 11.57
C VAL A 181 19.59 5.34 10.93
N THR A 182 20.75 4.91 10.46
CA THR A 182 21.80 5.76 9.87
C THR A 182 22.07 5.45 8.39
N GLY A 183 21.18 4.70 7.75
CA GLY A 183 21.31 4.35 6.34
C GLY A 183 20.66 3.02 5.96
N ALA A 184 21.01 2.53 4.78
CA ALA A 184 20.53 1.25 4.25
C ALA A 184 21.65 0.47 3.55
N ARG A 185 21.61 -0.85 3.67
CA ARG A 185 22.37 -1.77 2.83
C ARG A 185 21.50 -2.22 1.66
N VAL A 186 22.02 -2.06 0.45
CA VAL A 186 21.35 -2.43 -0.79
C VAL A 186 22.13 -3.51 -1.53
N ARG A 187 21.42 -4.39 -2.23
CA ARG A 187 21.99 -5.35 -3.19
C ARG A 187 21.95 -4.77 -4.59
N ARG A 188 23.07 -4.85 -5.32
CA ARG A 188 23.22 -4.40 -6.71
C ARG A 188 24.08 -5.39 -7.48
N ALA A 189 23.54 -6.00 -8.52
CA ALA A 189 24.25 -6.96 -9.39
C ALA A 189 24.98 -8.10 -8.62
N GLY A 190 24.42 -8.53 -7.47
CA GLY A 190 24.98 -9.56 -6.60
C GLY A 190 25.89 -9.04 -5.49
N ASP A 191 26.33 -7.78 -5.54
CA ASP A 191 27.13 -7.15 -4.49
C ASP A 191 26.27 -6.39 -3.49
N THR A 192 26.77 -6.18 -2.27
CA THR A 192 26.11 -5.34 -1.25
C THR A 192 26.83 -4.02 -1.07
N VAL A 193 26.08 -2.91 -1.03
CA VAL A 193 26.59 -1.55 -0.85
C VAL A 193 25.87 -0.90 0.34
N ASN A 194 26.62 -0.26 1.24
CA ASN A 194 26.05 0.53 2.32
C ASN A 194 25.89 1.99 1.86
N LEU A 195 24.72 2.58 2.08
CA LEU A 195 24.39 3.97 1.81
C LEU A 195 24.06 4.65 3.13
N SER A 196 24.97 5.47 3.65
CA SER A 196 24.77 6.24 4.88
C SER A 196 23.82 7.42 4.64
N ALA A 197 22.98 7.73 5.62
CA ALA A 197 22.09 8.88 5.58
C ALA A 197 21.74 9.35 7.00
N ASP A 198 21.38 10.63 7.12
CA ASP A 198 20.86 11.21 8.36
C ASP A 198 19.40 10.78 8.60
N ALA A 199 18.66 10.48 7.51
CA ALA A 199 17.31 9.93 7.55
C ALA A 199 17.07 8.94 6.41
N THR A 200 16.24 7.92 6.65
CA THR A 200 15.82 6.95 5.62
C THR A 200 14.29 6.86 5.57
N ILE A 201 13.71 7.04 4.37
CA ILE A 201 12.28 6.97 4.11
C ILE A 201 11.94 5.65 3.40
N VAL A 202 11.11 4.82 4.02
CA VAL A 202 10.57 3.58 3.43
C VAL A 202 9.30 3.90 2.64
N ALA A 203 9.38 3.82 1.31
CA ALA A 203 8.28 4.05 0.36
C ALA A 203 8.12 2.87 -0.62
N THR A 204 8.31 1.65 -0.11
CA THR A 204 8.45 0.42 -0.90
C THR A 204 7.12 -0.24 -1.32
N GLY A 205 5.98 0.41 -1.06
CA GLY A 205 4.65 -0.17 -1.23
C GLY A 205 4.23 -1.12 -0.10
N GLY A 206 3.02 -1.66 -0.22
CA GLY A 206 2.42 -2.56 0.78
C GLY A 206 2.91 -4.00 0.71
N TYR A 207 2.07 -4.91 1.20
CA TYR A 207 2.30 -6.35 1.29
C TYR A 207 1.21 -7.19 0.62
N SER A 208 0.43 -6.63 -0.31
CA SER A 208 -0.64 -7.38 -0.99
C SER A 208 -0.12 -8.55 -1.83
N GLY A 209 1.17 -8.57 -2.18
CA GLY A 209 1.84 -9.63 -2.92
C GLY A 209 2.13 -10.90 -2.12
N ILE A 210 1.84 -10.91 -0.81
CA ILE A 210 1.86 -12.14 0.00
C ILE A 210 0.64 -13.04 -0.26
N PHE A 211 -0.39 -12.51 -0.92
CA PHE A 211 -1.59 -13.26 -1.26
C PHE A 211 -1.40 -14.00 -2.58
N PRO A 212 -2.07 -15.16 -2.77
CA PRO A 212 -1.97 -15.93 -4.00
C PRO A 212 -2.54 -15.17 -5.20
N ARG A 213 -3.58 -14.35 -5.00
CA ARG A 213 -4.12 -13.42 -6.00
C ARG A 213 -3.96 -11.99 -5.51
N SER A 214 -3.26 -11.17 -6.30
CA SER A 214 -2.96 -9.79 -5.95
C SER A 214 -2.94 -8.89 -7.17
N THR A 215 -3.57 -7.72 -7.07
CA THR A 215 -3.58 -6.73 -8.16
C THR A 215 -2.20 -6.08 -8.35
N SER A 216 -1.28 -6.23 -7.40
CA SER A 216 0.11 -5.77 -7.53
C SER A 216 1.01 -6.72 -8.33
N GLY A 217 0.47 -7.86 -8.80
CA GLY A 217 1.24 -8.85 -9.54
C GLY A 217 2.36 -9.51 -8.72
N GLY A 218 2.24 -9.50 -7.38
CA GLY A 218 3.20 -10.10 -6.47
C GLY A 218 4.42 -9.22 -6.13
N VAL A 219 4.50 -7.99 -6.65
CA VAL A 219 5.68 -7.12 -6.44
C VAL A 219 5.70 -6.51 -5.03
N CYS A 220 4.54 -6.21 -4.45
CA CYS A 220 4.43 -5.64 -3.11
C CYS A 220 4.52 -6.73 -2.03
N THR A 221 5.72 -7.19 -1.71
CA THR A 221 5.96 -8.31 -0.76
C THR A 221 6.11 -7.88 0.70
N GLY A 222 6.10 -6.58 0.99
CA GLY A 222 6.33 -6.06 2.34
C GLY A 222 7.80 -6.05 2.79
N ALA A 223 8.76 -6.14 1.88
CA ALA A 223 10.20 -6.18 2.23
C ALA A 223 10.67 -4.97 3.05
N GLY A 224 10.25 -3.75 2.70
CA GLY A 224 10.60 -2.55 3.48
C GLY A 224 9.91 -2.51 4.86
N ILE A 225 8.68 -3.03 4.95
CA ILE A 225 7.95 -3.17 6.22
C ILE A 225 8.66 -4.16 7.13
N PHE A 226 9.11 -5.30 6.59
CA PHE A 226 9.88 -6.27 7.34
C PHE A 226 11.23 -5.72 7.79
N ALA A 227 11.95 -5.00 6.93
CA ALA A 227 13.21 -4.36 7.30
C ALA A 227 13.02 -3.32 8.43
N ALA A 228 11.96 -2.52 8.36
CA ALA A 228 11.59 -1.59 9.43
C ALA A 228 11.25 -2.31 10.74
N ALA A 229 10.47 -3.40 10.69
CA ALA A 229 10.16 -4.21 11.87
C ALA A 229 11.43 -4.79 12.52
N ARG A 230 12.38 -5.28 11.71
CA ARG A 230 13.70 -5.72 12.20
C ARG A 230 14.52 -4.58 12.81
N ALA A 231 14.36 -3.35 12.33
CA ALA A 231 14.97 -2.18 12.95
C ALA A 231 14.29 -1.77 14.27
N GLY A 232 13.20 -2.44 14.68
CA GLY A 232 12.44 -2.14 15.89
C GLY A 232 11.25 -1.21 15.66
N ALA A 233 10.89 -0.92 14.40
CA ALA A 233 9.72 -0.11 14.10
C ALA A 233 8.45 -0.85 14.48
N VAL A 234 7.55 -0.13 15.15
CA VAL A 234 6.22 -0.64 15.48
C VAL A 234 5.38 -0.66 14.21
N LEU A 235 4.77 -1.80 13.92
CA LEU A 235 3.78 -1.95 12.87
C LEU A 235 2.38 -1.75 13.45
N ALA A 236 1.41 -1.47 12.59
CA ALA A 236 0.02 -1.41 13.02
C ALA A 236 -0.93 -1.93 11.94
N ASP A 237 -2.07 -2.45 12.40
CA ASP A 237 -3.25 -2.74 11.59
C ASP A 237 -2.98 -3.69 10.41
N MET A 238 -1.99 -4.59 10.57
CA MET A 238 -1.53 -5.51 9.53
C MET A 238 -2.63 -6.45 9.02
N GLU A 239 -3.70 -6.68 9.81
CA GLU A 239 -4.85 -7.50 9.44
C GLU A 239 -5.81 -6.87 8.43
N PHE A 240 -5.70 -5.54 8.22
CA PHE A 240 -6.56 -4.79 7.33
C PHE A 240 -5.95 -4.74 5.93
N VAL A 241 -6.30 -5.74 5.13
CA VAL A 241 -6.01 -5.84 3.69
C VAL A 241 -7.31 -5.73 2.91
N GLN A 242 -7.45 -4.70 2.10
CA GLN A 242 -8.61 -4.54 1.22
C GLN A 242 -8.47 -5.42 -0.01
N PHE A 243 -9.56 -6.09 -0.38
CA PHE A 243 -9.67 -6.88 -1.59
C PHE A 243 -10.49 -6.12 -2.64
N HIS A 244 -10.06 -6.21 -3.89
CA HIS A 244 -10.86 -5.74 -5.02
C HIS A 244 -11.80 -6.87 -5.48
N PRO A 245 -13.12 -6.62 -5.64
CA PRO A 245 -14.07 -7.67 -5.96
C PRO A 245 -14.01 -8.19 -7.40
N THR A 246 -13.56 -7.34 -8.33
CA THR A 246 -13.60 -7.61 -9.78
C THR A 246 -12.21 -7.59 -10.39
N VAL A 247 -11.49 -8.70 -10.27
CA VAL A 247 -10.27 -8.98 -11.05
C VAL A 247 -10.61 -10.04 -12.08
N LEU A 248 -10.15 -9.89 -13.33
CA LEU A 248 -10.35 -10.90 -14.36
C LEU A 248 -9.76 -12.24 -13.88
N ALA A 249 -10.62 -13.25 -13.78
CA ALA A 249 -10.25 -14.54 -13.23
C ALA A 249 -9.04 -15.15 -13.97
N GLY A 250 -8.12 -15.76 -13.22
CA GLY A 250 -6.88 -16.34 -13.77
C GLY A 250 -5.80 -15.30 -14.11
N THR A 251 -6.05 -14.00 -13.89
CA THR A 251 -5.08 -12.93 -14.12
C THR A 251 -4.95 -12.04 -12.87
N ASN A 252 -4.08 -11.03 -12.94
CA ASN A 252 -4.00 -9.95 -11.94
C ASN A 252 -4.65 -8.65 -12.44
N PHE A 253 -5.37 -8.69 -13.57
CA PHE A 253 -5.94 -7.49 -14.17
C PHE A 253 -7.21 -7.06 -13.46
N LEU A 254 -7.13 -5.92 -12.79
CA LEU A 254 -8.24 -5.26 -12.13
C LEU A 254 -9.20 -4.68 -13.18
N ILE A 255 -10.49 -4.96 -13.03
CA ILE A 255 -11.55 -4.30 -13.81
C ILE A 255 -12.15 -3.20 -12.93
N SER A 256 -11.94 -1.93 -13.32
CA SER A 256 -12.23 -0.76 -12.50
C SER A 256 -13.61 -0.78 -11.85
N GLU A 257 -13.69 -0.29 -10.62
CA GLU A 257 -14.94 -0.05 -9.90
C GLU A 257 -15.90 0.88 -10.65
N ALA A 258 -15.37 1.76 -11.49
CA ALA A 258 -16.17 2.61 -12.36
C ALA A 258 -17.13 1.80 -13.26
N VAL A 259 -16.78 0.57 -13.64
CA VAL A 259 -17.68 -0.31 -14.42
C VAL A 259 -18.92 -0.72 -13.62
N ARG A 260 -18.78 -1.00 -12.32
CA ARG A 260 -19.92 -1.24 -11.41
C ARG A 260 -20.73 0.05 -11.21
N GLY A 261 -20.04 1.19 -11.08
CA GLY A 261 -20.67 2.52 -11.00
C GLY A 261 -21.53 2.85 -12.22
N ALA A 262 -21.07 2.47 -13.41
CA ALA A 262 -21.77 2.65 -14.68
C ALA A 262 -22.92 1.65 -14.91
N GLY A 263 -23.16 0.73 -13.97
CA GLY A 263 -24.30 -0.20 -13.98
C GLY A 263 -23.92 -1.68 -14.06
N GLY A 264 -22.65 -2.02 -14.21
CA GLY A 264 -22.19 -3.41 -14.29
C GLY A 264 -22.68 -4.23 -13.08
N VAL A 265 -23.27 -5.40 -13.34
CA VAL A 265 -23.86 -6.27 -12.30
C VAL A 265 -23.08 -7.57 -12.12
N LEU A 266 -23.08 -8.12 -10.90
CA LEU A 266 -22.46 -9.43 -10.65
C LEU A 266 -23.51 -10.55 -10.64
N LEU A 267 -23.22 -11.60 -11.41
CA LEU A 267 -24.07 -12.76 -11.61
C LEU A 267 -23.36 -14.05 -11.16
N ASP A 268 -24.13 -15.04 -10.70
CA ASP A 268 -23.66 -16.42 -10.53
C ASP A 268 -23.78 -17.23 -11.84
N ASP A 269 -23.39 -18.51 -11.82
CA ASP A 269 -23.49 -19.42 -12.98
C ASP A 269 -24.94 -19.67 -13.44
N ALA A 270 -25.94 -19.39 -12.58
CA ALA A 270 -27.37 -19.45 -12.93
C ALA A 270 -27.89 -18.13 -13.52
N GLY A 271 -27.01 -17.13 -13.72
CA GLY A 271 -27.36 -15.80 -14.20
C GLY A 271 -28.14 -14.95 -13.20
N GLN A 272 -28.14 -15.32 -11.91
CA GLN A 272 -28.84 -14.57 -10.87
C GLN A 272 -27.96 -13.45 -10.32
N ARG A 273 -28.54 -12.25 -10.22
CA ARG A 273 -27.90 -11.11 -9.55
C ARG A 273 -28.00 -11.26 -8.03
N PHE A 274 -26.94 -11.75 -7.41
CA PHE A 274 -26.97 -12.17 -6.00
C PHE A 274 -26.69 -11.06 -4.98
N LEU A 275 -25.97 -9.99 -5.35
CA LEU A 275 -25.54 -8.96 -4.38
C LEU A 275 -26.69 -8.17 -3.72
N LYS A 276 -27.87 -8.13 -4.34
CA LYS A 276 -29.08 -7.55 -3.73
C LYS A 276 -29.50 -8.25 -2.44
N ASN A 277 -29.13 -9.53 -2.30
CA ASN A 277 -29.40 -10.31 -1.09
C ASN A 277 -28.31 -10.11 -0.02
N VAL A 278 -27.18 -9.48 -0.38
CA VAL A 278 -26.04 -9.20 0.51
C VAL A 278 -26.16 -7.80 1.12
N ASP A 279 -26.40 -6.79 0.29
CA ASP A 279 -26.56 -5.39 0.70
C ASP A 279 -27.56 -4.67 -0.21
N PRO A 280 -28.46 -3.81 0.31
CA PRO A 280 -29.41 -3.05 -0.52
C PRO A 280 -28.77 -2.19 -1.61
N ARG A 281 -27.51 -1.74 -1.42
CA ARG A 281 -26.73 -0.98 -2.41
C ARG A 281 -26.14 -1.87 -3.51
N ALA A 282 -26.14 -3.18 -3.31
CA ALA A 282 -25.61 -4.20 -4.21
C ALA A 282 -24.18 -3.88 -4.71
N GLU A 283 -23.97 -3.68 -6.01
CA GLU A 283 -22.67 -3.40 -6.63
C GLU A 283 -22.07 -2.04 -6.23
N LEU A 284 -22.88 -1.14 -5.67
CA LEU A 284 -22.45 0.16 -5.12
C LEU A 284 -22.16 0.09 -3.60
N ALA A 285 -22.25 -1.08 -2.99
CA ALA A 285 -21.80 -1.26 -1.61
C ALA A 285 -20.27 -1.07 -1.49
N PRO A 286 -19.74 -0.79 -0.29
CA PRO A 286 -18.31 -0.74 -0.05
C PRO A 286 -17.57 -2.00 -0.52
N ARG A 287 -16.31 -1.85 -0.95
CA ARG A 287 -15.52 -2.94 -1.55
C ARG A 287 -15.46 -4.20 -0.71
N ASP A 288 -15.30 -4.07 0.60
CA ASP A 288 -15.26 -5.20 1.53
C ASP A 288 -16.57 -5.99 1.54
N VAL A 289 -17.71 -5.32 1.38
CA VAL A 289 -19.04 -5.95 1.28
C VAL A 289 -19.16 -6.72 -0.02
N VAL A 290 -18.79 -6.08 -1.14
CA VAL A 290 -18.87 -6.72 -2.47
C VAL A 290 -17.90 -7.89 -2.56
N ALA A 291 -16.65 -7.73 -2.14
CA ALA A 291 -15.63 -8.79 -2.17
C ALA A 291 -16.01 -9.98 -1.30
N SER A 292 -16.57 -9.75 -0.10
CA SER A 292 -17.12 -10.80 0.76
C SER A 292 -18.31 -11.49 0.12
N GLY A 293 -19.21 -10.76 -0.53
CA GLY A 293 -20.33 -11.33 -1.27
C GLY A 293 -19.87 -12.25 -2.41
N VAL A 294 -18.90 -11.81 -3.22
CA VAL A 294 -18.29 -12.62 -4.29
C VAL A 294 -17.60 -13.86 -3.71
N CYS A 295 -16.82 -13.68 -2.63
CA CYS A 295 -16.14 -14.78 -1.95
C CYS A 295 -17.13 -15.85 -1.48
N ARG A 296 -18.23 -15.46 -0.82
CA ARG A 296 -19.26 -16.40 -0.37
C ARG A 296 -19.95 -17.10 -1.54
N ALA A 297 -20.28 -16.37 -2.59
CA ALA A 297 -20.89 -16.98 -3.78
C ALA A 297 -20.00 -18.09 -4.36
N LEU A 298 -18.70 -17.82 -4.52
CA LEU A 298 -17.71 -18.79 -5.01
C LEU A 298 -17.51 -19.99 -4.07
N HIS A 299 -17.72 -19.83 -2.77
CA HIS A 299 -17.57 -20.93 -1.80
C HIS A 299 -18.84 -21.77 -1.63
N GLU A 300 -20.02 -21.17 -1.76
CA GLU A 300 -21.27 -21.78 -1.31
C GLU A 300 -22.27 -22.06 -2.43
N HIS A 301 -22.15 -21.41 -3.59
CA HIS A 301 -23.25 -21.33 -4.56
C HIS A 301 -22.84 -21.58 -6.01
N THR A 302 -21.63 -21.20 -6.41
CA THR A 302 -21.25 -21.14 -7.84
C THR A 302 -19.77 -21.40 -8.02
N ASP A 303 -19.36 -21.94 -9.17
CA ASP A 303 -17.94 -22.14 -9.48
C ASP A 303 -17.31 -20.84 -10.00
N ASN A 304 -18.13 -20.01 -10.68
CA ASN A 304 -17.70 -18.72 -11.22
C ASN A 304 -18.64 -17.59 -10.82
N VAL A 305 -18.07 -16.39 -10.75
CA VAL A 305 -18.83 -15.14 -10.68
C VAL A 305 -18.53 -14.34 -11.95
N TRP A 306 -19.58 -13.73 -12.48
CA TRP A 306 -19.56 -13.06 -13.77
C TRP A 306 -19.90 -11.58 -13.62
N LEU A 307 -19.12 -10.71 -14.25
CA LEU A 307 -19.46 -9.31 -14.44
C LEU A 307 -20.22 -9.15 -15.77
N ASP A 308 -21.44 -8.63 -15.68
CA ASP A 308 -22.27 -8.27 -16.83
C ASP A 308 -22.29 -6.75 -17.02
N ALA A 309 -21.59 -6.28 -18.06
CA ALA A 309 -21.51 -4.88 -18.47
C ALA A 309 -22.22 -4.61 -19.81
N ARG A 310 -22.88 -5.61 -20.41
CA ARG A 310 -23.38 -5.57 -21.80
C ARG A 310 -24.45 -4.51 -22.04
N HIS A 311 -25.10 -4.04 -20.98
CA HIS A 311 -26.17 -3.05 -21.01
C HIS A 311 -25.67 -1.60 -20.82
N ILE A 312 -24.38 -1.41 -20.55
CA ILE A 312 -23.78 -0.08 -20.38
C ILE A 312 -23.62 0.56 -21.77
N PRO A 313 -24.17 1.75 -22.02
CA PRO A 313 -24.03 2.44 -23.29
C PRO A 313 -22.58 2.88 -23.50
N GLN A 314 -22.08 2.86 -24.74
CA GLN A 314 -20.73 3.35 -25.08
C GLN A 314 -19.61 2.69 -24.23
N LEU A 315 -19.82 1.43 -23.82
CA LEU A 315 -18.93 0.69 -22.91
C LEU A 315 -17.45 0.72 -23.36
N THR A 316 -17.20 0.63 -24.66
CA THR A 316 -15.83 0.58 -25.20
C THR A 316 -15.15 1.94 -25.26
N GLU A 317 -15.93 3.00 -25.41
CA GLU A 317 -15.48 4.38 -25.43
C GLU A 317 -15.23 4.89 -24.00
N GLU A 318 -16.07 4.50 -23.04
CA GLU A 318 -15.91 4.85 -21.63
C GLU A 318 -14.75 4.08 -20.97
N PHE A 319 -14.53 2.81 -21.34
CA PHE A 319 -13.49 1.96 -20.75
C PHE A 319 -12.57 1.33 -21.81
N PRO A 320 -11.79 2.15 -22.55
CA PRO A 320 -10.99 1.67 -23.67
C PRO A 320 -9.81 0.78 -23.23
N GLY A 321 -9.19 1.08 -22.08
CA GLY A 321 -8.10 0.27 -21.53
C GLY A 321 -8.56 -1.14 -21.13
N ILE A 322 -9.66 -1.22 -20.37
CA ILE A 322 -10.30 -2.47 -19.98
C ILE A 322 -10.75 -3.27 -21.21
N THR A 323 -11.39 -2.61 -22.19
CA THR A 323 -11.82 -3.23 -23.45
C THR A 323 -10.64 -3.86 -24.20
N ALA A 324 -9.55 -3.12 -24.38
CA ALA A 324 -8.37 -3.62 -25.08
C ALA A 324 -7.74 -4.82 -24.37
N MET A 325 -7.70 -4.80 -23.03
CA MET A 325 -7.20 -5.92 -22.25
C MET A 325 -8.10 -7.15 -22.40
N LEU A 326 -9.42 -7.02 -22.22
CA LEU A 326 -10.36 -8.14 -22.37
C LEU A 326 -10.30 -8.76 -23.78
N ALA A 327 -10.22 -7.91 -24.81
CA ALA A 327 -10.03 -8.36 -26.18
C ALA A 327 -8.71 -9.14 -26.36
N SER A 328 -7.63 -8.75 -25.67
CA SER A 328 -6.35 -9.50 -25.68
C SER A 328 -6.46 -10.89 -25.06
N GLN A 329 -7.46 -11.11 -24.20
CA GLN A 329 -7.80 -12.41 -23.60
C GLN A 329 -8.90 -13.13 -24.39
N GLY A 330 -9.31 -12.60 -25.55
CA GLY A 330 -10.35 -13.19 -26.39
C GLY A 330 -11.78 -12.97 -25.91
N ILE A 331 -12.02 -11.99 -25.03
CA ILE A 331 -13.35 -11.70 -24.46
C ILE A 331 -13.91 -10.42 -25.11
N ASP A 332 -15.08 -10.52 -25.76
CA ASP A 332 -15.85 -9.36 -26.19
C ASP A 332 -16.99 -9.05 -25.20
N TRP A 333 -16.67 -8.26 -24.18
CA TRP A 333 -17.60 -7.92 -23.10
C TRP A 333 -18.82 -7.07 -23.50
N ARG A 334 -18.92 -6.67 -24.77
CA ARG A 334 -20.17 -6.10 -25.33
C ARG A 334 -21.26 -7.16 -25.49
N HIS A 335 -20.84 -8.42 -25.61
CA HIS A 335 -21.73 -9.55 -25.92
C HIS A 335 -21.58 -10.69 -24.90
N GLU A 336 -20.45 -10.76 -24.21
CA GLU A 336 -20.08 -11.83 -23.30
C GLU A 336 -20.02 -11.36 -21.85
N LEU A 337 -20.15 -12.31 -20.93
CA LEU A 337 -19.93 -12.11 -19.51
C LEU A 337 -18.42 -12.20 -19.20
N VAL A 338 -17.95 -11.40 -18.25
CA VAL A 338 -16.52 -11.40 -17.87
C VAL A 338 -16.33 -12.20 -16.57
N PRO A 339 -15.51 -13.25 -16.54
CA PRO A 339 -15.29 -14.02 -15.32
C PRO A 339 -14.44 -13.20 -14.33
N VAL A 340 -14.89 -13.09 -13.08
CA VAL A 340 -14.21 -12.28 -12.07
C VAL A 340 -14.01 -13.04 -10.75
N ALA A 341 -12.95 -12.67 -10.04
CA ALA A 341 -12.63 -13.16 -8.71
C ALA A 341 -12.08 -12.04 -7.82
N PRO A 342 -12.15 -12.16 -6.50
CA PRO A 342 -11.54 -11.21 -5.59
C PRO A 342 -10.01 -11.40 -5.54
N ALA A 343 -9.28 -10.31 -5.36
CA ALA A 343 -7.83 -10.32 -5.15
C ALA A 343 -7.41 -9.27 -4.13
N ALA A 344 -6.33 -9.53 -3.40
CA ALA A 344 -5.75 -8.56 -2.49
C ALA A 344 -5.30 -7.32 -3.28
N HIS A 345 -5.60 -6.13 -2.75
CA HIS A 345 -5.49 -4.90 -3.53
C HIS A 345 -4.72 -3.79 -2.81
N TYR A 346 -5.09 -3.48 -1.57
CA TYR A 346 -4.49 -2.39 -0.81
C TYR A 346 -4.24 -2.80 0.65
N CYS A 347 -3.11 -2.39 1.20
CA CYS A 347 -2.77 -2.59 2.60
C CYS A 347 -3.03 -1.31 3.41
N MET A 348 -3.96 -1.36 4.37
CA MET A 348 -4.21 -0.24 5.27
C MET A 348 -3.23 -0.23 6.45
N GLY A 349 -2.79 -1.41 6.89
CA GLY A 349 -1.72 -1.57 7.87
C GLY A 349 -0.33 -1.40 7.26
N GLY A 350 0.68 -1.30 8.12
CA GLY A 350 2.07 -1.06 7.72
C GLY A 350 2.90 -0.53 8.88
N ILE A 351 3.99 0.18 8.56
CA ILE A 351 4.86 0.84 9.54
C ILE A 351 4.09 1.99 10.20
N ALA A 352 3.90 1.98 11.51
CA ALA A 352 3.17 3.04 12.18
C ALA A 352 3.95 4.36 12.11
N THR A 353 3.27 5.43 11.67
CA THR A 353 3.86 6.77 11.60
C THR A 353 3.02 7.81 12.33
N ASP A 354 3.59 8.99 12.54
CA ASP A 354 2.83 10.22 12.79
C ASP A 354 2.44 10.92 11.48
N LEU A 355 1.97 12.18 11.58
CA LEU A 355 1.58 13.01 10.43
C LEU A 355 2.76 13.45 9.55
N HIS A 356 3.98 13.36 10.07
CA HIS A 356 5.22 13.71 9.39
C HIS A 356 5.94 12.47 8.86
N GLY A 357 5.34 11.28 8.94
CA GLY A 357 5.94 10.03 8.50
C GLY A 357 7.01 9.48 9.45
N CYS A 358 7.22 10.09 10.62
CA CYS A 358 8.18 9.62 11.62
C CYS A 358 7.71 8.29 12.21
N THR A 359 8.60 7.30 12.26
CA THR A 359 8.31 6.00 12.88
C THR A 359 8.71 5.99 14.36
N SER A 360 8.47 4.88 15.06
CA SER A 360 8.97 4.69 16.42
C SER A 360 10.49 4.53 16.53
N VAL A 361 11.21 4.44 15.40
CA VAL A 361 12.68 4.32 15.34
C VAL A 361 13.26 5.65 14.85
N PRO A 362 14.14 6.30 15.62
CA PRO A 362 14.78 7.54 15.20
C PRO A 362 15.55 7.38 13.88
N GLY A 363 15.50 8.40 13.02
CA GLY A 363 16.12 8.38 11.69
C GLY A 363 15.36 7.57 10.64
N LEU A 364 14.26 6.89 11.01
CA LEU A 364 13.43 6.11 10.11
C LEU A 364 12.07 6.77 9.91
N TYR A 365 11.70 6.92 8.64
CA TYR A 365 10.42 7.43 8.17
C TYR A 365 9.74 6.38 7.28
N ALA A 366 8.42 6.46 7.14
CA ALA A 366 7.68 5.68 6.15
C ALA A 366 6.60 6.52 5.47
N ALA A 367 6.30 6.20 4.21
CA ALA A 367 5.27 6.90 3.43
C ALA A 367 4.61 5.99 2.39
N GLY A 368 3.41 6.40 1.95
CA GLY A 368 2.57 5.62 1.04
C GLY A 368 2.09 4.31 1.69
N GLU A 369 1.82 3.29 0.87
CA GLU A 369 1.26 2.01 1.32
C GLU A 369 2.21 1.19 2.23
N ALA A 370 3.47 1.60 2.37
CA ALA A 370 4.36 1.01 3.37
C ALA A 370 4.04 1.47 4.80
N ALA A 371 3.34 2.61 4.94
CA ALA A 371 3.02 3.24 6.22
C ALA A 371 1.57 2.99 6.64
N ARG A 372 1.36 2.89 7.95
CA ARG A 372 0.06 3.03 8.61
C ARG A 372 -0.02 4.46 9.15
N THR A 373 -0.53 5.37 8.33
CA THR A 373 -0.66 6.81 8.60
C THR A 373 -1.79 7.18 9.58
N GLY A 374 -2.75 6.27 9.78
CA GLY A 374 -3.97 6.50 10.55
C GLY A 374 -5.19 6.90 9.72
N VAL A 375 -5.05 7.10 8.41
CA VAL A 375 -6.14 7.57 7.52
C VAL A 375 -7.25 6.54 7.33
N HIS A 376 -6.90 5.30 6.98
CA HIS A 376 -7.84 4.40 6.32
C HIS A 376 -8.74 3.61 7.26
N GLY A 377 -8.41 3.54 8.56
CA GLY A 377 -9.10 2.67 9.49
C GLY A 377 -9.15 1.21 9.01
N ALA A 378 -10.30 0.56 9.21
CA ALA A 378 -10.49 -0.84 8.84
C ALA A 378 -10.79 -1.07 7.36
N ASN A 379 -11.00 0.00 6.57
CA ASN A 379 -11.31 -0.09 5.16
C ASN A 379 -11.04 1.25 4.45
N ARG A 380 -10.20 1.22 3.43
CA ARG A 380 -9.78 2.41 2.69
C ARG A 380 -10.90 2.93 1.75
N LEU A 381 -11.19 4.22 1.81
CA LEU A 381 -12.03 4.89 0.81
C LEU A 381 -11.33 4.87 -0.56
N ALA A 382 -12.07 4.58 -1.64
CA ALA A 382 -11.54 4.57 -2.99
C ALA A 382 -10.83 5.90 -3.33
N SER A 383 -9.84 5.85 -4.21
CA SER A 383 -9.09 7.02 -4.70
C SER A 383 -8.32 7.88 -3.66
N ASN A 384 -8.37 7.54 -2.36
CA ASN A 384 -7.53 8.16 -1.32
C ASN A 384 -6.05 7.71 -1.31
N SER A 385 -5.65 6.56 -1.85
CA SER A 385 -4.27 6.05 -1.75
C SER A 385 -3.24 6.89 -2.49
N LEU A 386 -3.59 7.39 -3.69
CA LEU A 386 -2.70 8.31 -4.42
C LEU A 386 -2.62 9.65 -3.69
N LEU A 387 -3.75 10.13 -3.14
CA LEU A 387 -3.76 11.35 -2.33
C LEU A 387 -2.87 11.21 -1.09
N GLU A 388 -2.98 10.09 -0.37
CA GLU A 388 -2.14 9.80 0.80
C GLU A 388 -0.66 9.80 0.43
N ALA A 389 -0.30 9.17 -0.69
CA ALA A 389 1.07 9.17 -1.18
C ALA A 389 1.56 10.60 -1.51
N LEU A 390 0.72 11.49 -2.05
CA LEU A 390 1.09 12.89 -2.29
C LEU A 390 1.27 13.68 -0.98
N VAL A 391 0.37 13.50 -0.02
CA VAL A 391 0.32 14.31 1.21
C VAL A 391 1.38 13.87 2.22
N PHE A 392 1.35 12.61 2.63
CA PHE A 392 2.21 12.12 3.72
C PHE A 392 3.66 11.97 3.27
N ALA A 393 3.91 11.65 2.00
CA ALA A 393 5.28 11.59 1.52
C ALA A 393 5.93 12.98 1.40
N ALA A 394 5.15 14.02 1.05
CA ALA A 394 5.64 15.39 1.07
C ALA A 394 5.97 15.83 2.51
N ALA A 395 5.10 15.49 3.47
CA ALA A 395 5.37 15.74 4.89
C ALA A 395 6.65 15.04 5.36
N ALA A 396 6.82 13.74 5.03
CA ALA A 396 8.00 12.96 5.36
C ALA A 396 9.28 13.49 4.72
N GLY A 397 9.26 13.80 3.43
CA GLY A 397 10.43 14.36 2.74
C GLY A 397 10.87 15.69 3.34
N LYS A 398 9.92 16.57 3.67
CA LYS A 398 10.22 17.87 4.29
C LYS A 398 10.79 17.70 5.70
N ASP A 399 10.20 16.83 6.51
CA ASP A 399 10.64 16.64 7.90
C ASP A 399 12.02 15.98 7.94
N ALA A 400 12.23 14.91 7.16
CA ALA A 400 13.51 14.22 7.03
C ALA A 400 14.65 15.14 6.56
N ALA A 401 14.36 16.16 5.73
CA ALA A 401 15.35 17.13 5.28
C ALA A 401 15.67 18.22 6.32
N THR A 402 14.79 18.47 7.30
CA THR A 402 14.90 19.65 8.19
C THR A 402 15.16 19.31 9.67
N GLN A 403 14.88 18.08 10.12
CA GLN A 403 14.99 17.67 11.53
C GLN A 403 16.10 16.62 11.77
N LEU A 404 17.34 16.91 11.35
CA LEU A 404 18.47 15.97 11.38
C LEU A 404 19.05 15.65 12.76
N SER A 405 18.80 16.49 13.77
CA SER A 405 19.43 16.39 15.08
C SER A 405 18.38 16.20 16.17
N GLY A 406 18.20 14.94 16.60
CA GLY A 406 17.53 14.63 17.86
C GLY A 406 16.02 14.46 17.78
N ASN A 407 15.52 13.72 16.79
CA ASN A 407 14.15 13.21 16.85
C ASN A 407 14.07 12.12 17.94
N GLN A 408 14.06 12.55 19.21
CA GLN A 408 13.82 11.68 20.37
C GLN A 408 12.38 11.18 20.29
N GLY A 409 12.16 10.11 19.51
CA GLY A 409 10.97 9.27 19.57
C GLY A 409 9.64 10.02 19.50
N GLN A 410 9.41 10.82 18.45
CA GLN A 410 8.04 11.18 18.08
C GLN A 410 7.23 9.88 17.99
N GLN A 411 6.12 9.84 18.73
CA GLN A 411 5.31 8.63 18.84
C GLN A 411 4.37 8.55 17.63
N PRO A 412 4.33 7.42 16.91
CA PRO A 412 3.32 7.17 15.90
C PRO A 412 1.90 7.41 16.41
N THR A 413 1.02 7.86 15.51
CA THR A 413 -0.35 8.23 15.86
C THR A 413 -1.10 7.06 16.51
N GLY A 414 -1.62 7.28 17.72
CA GLY A 414 -2.33 6.29 18.52
C GLY A 414 -1.45 5.31 19.31
N LEU A 415 -0.12 5.29 19.12
CA LEU A 415 0.77 4.32 19.78
C LEU A 415 0.84 4.55 21.30
N ALA A 416 0.89 5.81 21.74
CA ALA A 416 0.96 6.13 23.17
C ALA A 416 -0.27 5.60 23.92
N THR A 417 -1.46 5.84 23.37
CA THR A 417 -2.73 5.33 23.89
C THR A 417 -2.75 3.80 23.88
N ALA A 418 -2.34 3.17 22.78
CA ALA A 418 -2.28 1.72 22.68
C ALA A 418 -1.32 1.09 23.69
N THR A 419 -0.18 1.72 23.94
CA THR A 419 0.80 1.27 24.94
C THR A 419 0.21 1.33 26.35
N ALA A 420 -0.45 2.44 26.69
CA ALA A 420 -1.10 2.61 27.99
C ALA A 420 -2.24 1.59 28.22
N GLU A 421 -2.90 1.16 27.15
CA GLU A 421 -4.01 0.21 27.18
C GLU A 421 -3.59 -1.26 26.94
N GLY A 422 -2.29 -1.54 26.78
CA GLY A 422 -1.80 -2.90 26.54
C GLY A 422 -2.19 -3.49 25.17
N ARG A 423 -2.42 -2.64 24.15
CA ARG A 423 -2.79 -3.02 22.77
C ARG A 423 -1.60 -3.16 21.81
N VAL A 424 -0.39 -3.29 22.36
CA VAL A 424 0.83 -3.59 21.60
C VAL A 424 1.15 -5.07 21.79
N LEU A 425 1.16 -5.82 20.70
CA LEU A 425 1.46 -7.24 20.66
C LEU A 425 2.95 -7.42 20.36
N ASP A 426 3.69 -8.04 21.28
CA ASP A 426 5.03 -8.53 20.99
C ASP A 426 4.90 -9.83 20.18
N VAL A 427 5.52 -9.85 19.00
CA VAL A 427 5.53 -10.99 18.09
C VAL A 427 6.92 -11.59 18.11
N GLU A 428 7.05 -12.77 18.71
CA GLU A 428 8.27 -13.56 18.68
C GLU A 428 8.34 -14.34 17.37
N LEU A 429 9.38 -14.08 16.57
CA LEU A 429 9.70 -14.85 15.38
C LEU A 429 11.18 -15.27 15.42
N PRO A 430 11.53 -16.47 14.93
CA PRO A 430 12.91 -16.87 14.78
C PRO A 430 13.59 -15.95 13.75
N LEU A 431 14.49 -15.11 14.24
CA LEU A 431 15.35 -14.28 13.39
C LEU A 431 16.65 -15.05 13.13
N PRO A 432 17.24 -14.96 11.92
CA PRO A 432 18.53 -15.57 11.63
C PRO A 432 19.60 -15.14 12.67
N GLU A 433 20.53 -16.03 13.03
CA GLU A 433 21.62 -15.69 13.97
C GLU A 433 22.41 -14.45 13.50
N GLY A 434 22.64 -13.50 14.42
CA GLY A 434 23.27 -12.20 14.13
C GLY A 434 22.30 -11.06 13.75
N ALA A 435 20.99 -11.34 13.67
CA ALA A 435 19.94 -10.40 13.24
C ALA A 435 19.00 -9.96 14.38
N ALA A 436 19.51 -9.75 15.61
CA ALA A 436 18.68 -9.24 16.71
C ALA A 436 18.11 -7.85 16.37
N PRO A 437 16.84 -7.54 16.71
CA PRO A 437 16.28 -6.23 16.46
C PRO A 437 17.08 -5.15 17.20
N GLY A 438 17.47 -4.09 16.49
CA GLY A 438 18.22 -2.99 17.08
C GLY A 438 19.75 -3.09 17.04
N VAL A 439 20.35 -4.16 16.49
CA VAL A 439 21.82 -4.29 16.41
C VAL A 439 22.26 -4.68 14.99
N THR A 440 22.69 -3.69 14.20
CA THR A 440 23.37 -3.91 12.92
C THR A 440 24.52 -2.90 12.80
N SER A 441 25.69 -3.21 13.38
CA SER A 441 26.82 -2.28 13.34
C SER A 441 27.41 -2.16 11.91
N PRO A 442 27.85 -0.96 11.49
CA PRO A 442 28.57 -0.80 10.22
C PRO A 442 29.92 -1.53 10.15
N ALA A 443 30.47 -1.98 11.28
CA ALA A 443 31.90 -2.29 11.42
C ALA A 443 32.34 -3.71 11.02
N ASN A 444 31.44 -4.66 10.76
CA ASN A 444 31.84 -6.07 10.58
C ASN A 444 31.26 -6.72 9.31
N VAL A 445 31.65 -6.26 8.10
CA VAL A 445 31.61 -7.10 6.88
C VAL A 445 32.66 -6.59 5.87
N GLU A 446 33.94 -6.81 6.15
CA GLU A 446 34.94 -6.91 5.09
C GLU A 446 35.30 -8.41 4.95
N GLU A 447 35.36 -8.87 3.70
CA GLU A 447 35.73 -10.22 3.24
C GLU A 447 34.65 -11.32 3.23
N SER A 448 34.00 -11.49 2.08
CA SER A 448 33.88 -12.80 1.41
C SER A 448 33.21 -12.64 0.04
N ASN A 449 34.00 -12.40 -1.01
CA ASN A 449 33.52 -12.37 -2.39
C ASN A 449 34.41 -13.27 -3.27
N ALA A 450 34.03 -14.55 -3.43
CA ALA A 450 34.56 -15.43 -4.49
C ALA A 450 33.77 -16.74 -4.71
N ALA A 451 33.01 -17.25 -3.73
CA ALA A 451 32.38 -18.59 -3.82
C ALA A 451 30.89 -18.61 -4.24
N ALA A 452 30.23 -17.46 -4.38
CA ALA A 452 28.76 -17.36 -4.38
C ALA A 452 28.03 -17.52 -5.74
N ARG A 453 28.71 -17.90 -6.82
CA ARG A 453 28.10 -17.88 -8.18
C ARG A 453 27.42 -19.20 -8.61
N ASP A 454 27.84 -20.34 -8.08
CA ASP A 454 27.19 -21.64 -8.37
C ASP A 454 26.02 -21.97 -7.41
N ASP A 455 25.96 -21.34 -6.24
CA ASP A 455 24.87 -21.53 -5.26
C ASP A 455 23.64 -20.62 -5.51
N ALA A 456 23.77 -19.58 -6.34
CA ALA A 456 22.73 -18.58 -6.54
C ALA A 456 21.47 -19.12 -7.24
N ALA A 457 21.62 -20.09 -8.16
CA ALA A 457 20.50 -20.71 -8.86
C ALA A 457 19.69 -21.62 -7.94
N THR A 458 20.37 -22.48 -7.15
CA THR A 458 19.74 -23.36 -6.16
C THR A 458 19.05 -22.58 -5.05
N GLN A 459 19.65 -21.46 -4.61
CA GLN A 459 19.04 -20.56 -3.62
C GLN A 459 17.82 -19.83 -4.18
N ALA A 460 17.85 -19.36 -5.43
CA ALA A 460 16.71 -18.71 -6.07
C ALA A 460 15.52 -19.67 -6.22
N ASP A 461 15.75 -20.93 -6.61
CA ASP A 461 14.69 -21.94 -6.71
C ASP A 461 14.09 -22.28 -5.34
N SER A 462 14.93 -22.39 -4.29
CA SER A 462 14.46 -22.64 -2.92
C SER A 462 13.65 -21.46 -2.35
N ALA A 463 14.05 -20.23 -2.64
CA ALA A 463 13.33 -19.02 -2.24
C ALA A 463 11.99 -18.92 -2.96
N ALA A 464 11.94 -19.23 -4.27
CA ALA A 464 10.70 -19.26 -5.03
C ALA A 464 9.70 -20.32 -4.53
N GLN A 465 10.20 -21.49 -4.13
CA GLN A 465 9.37 -22.54 -3.51
C GLN A 465 8.83 -22.11 -2.15
N GLY A 466 9.65 -21.48 -1.29
CA GLY A 466 9.22 -20.91 -0.01
C GLY A 466 8.15 -19.83 -0.20
N ASP A 467 8.37 -18.92 -1.14
CA ASP A 467 7.43 -17.85 -1.49
C ASP A 467 6.08 -18.41 -1.98
N SER A 468 6.07 -19.50 -2.75
CA SER A 468 4.84 -20.18 -3.17
C SER A 468 4.12 -20.81 -1.97
N ALA A 469 4.83 -21.57 -1.15
CA ALA A 469 4.26 -22.24 0.03
C ALA A 469 3.67 -21.24 1.04
N ALA A 470 4.30 -20.06 1.19
CA ALA A 470 3.79 -18.98 2.01
C ALA A 470 2.49 -18.40 1.45
N ARG A 471 2.42 -18.14 0.13
CA ARG A 471 1.18 -17.65 -0.52
C ARG A 471 0.03 -18.66 -0.42
N ASP A 472 0.33 -19.95 -0.50
CA ASP A 472 -0.68 -21.00 -0.33
C ASP A 472 -1.26 -20.98 1.10
N ALA A 473 -0.39 -20.90 2.11
CA ALA A 473 -0.83 -20.78 3.50
C ALA A 473 -1.65 -19.50 3.76
N VAL A 474 -1.27 -18.37 3.13
CA VAL A 474 -2.04 -17.12 3.17
C VAL A 474 -3.42 -17.31 2.52
N GLY A 475 -3.49 -17.95 1.36
CA GLY A 475 -4.75 -18.22 0.64
C GLY A 475 -5.73 -19.07 1.44
N GLU A 476 -5.24 -20.03 2.22
CA GLU A 476 -6.09 -20.92 3.00
C GLU A 476 -6.62 -20.29 4.29
N GLY A 477 -5.86 -19.38 4.92
CA GLY A 477 -6.18 -18.87 6.26
C GLY A 477 -6.48 -17.38 6.38
N LEU A 478 -6.05 -16.56 5.42
CA LEU A 478 -6.06 -15.09 5.52
C LEU A 478 -6.82 -14.37 4.39
N ASP A 479 -7.49 -15.11 3.50
CA ASP A 479 -8.27 -14.54 2.39
C ASP A 479 -9.46 -13.67 2.88
N VAL A 480 -10.28 -13.18 1.95
CA VAL A 480 -11.40 -12.23 2.18
C VAL A 480 -12.23 -12.56 3.42
N GLU A 481 -12.60 -13.83 3.60
CA GLU A 481 -13.27 -14.31 4.80
C GLU A 481 -12.46 -15.41 5.47
N ARG A 482 -12.31 -15.30 6.79
CA ARG A 482 -11.40 -16.13 7.59
C ARG A 482 -12.09 -16.68 8.83
N THR A 483 -11.44 -17.66 9.45
CA THR A 483 -11.86 -18.24 10.74
C THR A 483 -10.65 -18.28 11.68
N GLY A 484 -10.86 -18.31 12.99
CA GLY A 484 -9.76 -18.44 13.95
C GLY A 484 -8.92 -19.69 13.72
N ASP A 485 -9.56 -20.81 13.38
CA ASP A 485 -8.86 -22.07 13.07
C ASP A 485 -8.02 -21.95 11.79
N GLY A 486 -8.58 -21.37 10.72
CA GLY A 486 -7.84 -21.17 9.47
C GLY A 486 -6.63 -20.24 9.66
N ILE A 487 -6.78 -19.17 10.44
CA ILE A 487 -5.66 -18.27 10.77
C ILE A 487 -4.56 -19.01 11.53
N ARG A 488 -4.92 -19.81 12.55
CA ARG A 488 -3.94 -20.60 13.32
C ARG A 488 -3.20 -21.62 12.46
N GLN A 489 -3.91 -22.32 11.59
CA GLN A 489 -3.31 -23.28 10.66
C GLN A 489 -2.33 -22.59 9.70
N ALA A 490 -2.72 -21.44 9.14
CA ALA A 490 -1.82 -20.63 8.31
C ALA A 490 -0.57 -20.20 9.10
N ARG A 491 -0.72 -19.70 10.34
CA ARG A 491 0.42 -19.33 11.19
C ARG A 491 1.38 -20.50 11.42
N GLN A 492 0.86 -21.69 11.73
CA GLN A 492 1.68 -22.88 11.95
C GLN A 492 2.49 -23.24 10.70
N ARG A 493 1.85 -23.24 9.52
CA ARG A 493 2.54 -23.51 8.25
C ARG A 493 3.58 -22.44 7.94
N LEU A 494 3.24 -21.17 8.13
CA LEU A 494 4.13 -20.05 7.84
C LEU A 494 5.37 -20.02 8.75
N ALA A 495 5.27 -20.55 9.98
CA ALA A 495 6.40 -20.67 10.89
C ALA A 495 7.50 -21.64 10.38
N GLU A 496 7.12 -22.58 9.51
CA GLU A 496 8.03 -23.55 8.90
C GLU A 496 8.65 -23.04 7.58
N VAL A 497 8.17 -21.90 7.06
CA VAL A 497 8.63 -21.31 5.81
C VAL A 497 9.54 -20.13 6.09
N PRO A 498 10.82 -20.16 5.68
CA PRO A 498 11.70 -19.01 5.84
C PRO A 498 11.38 -17.91 4.82
N GLY A 499 11.82 -16.69 5.12
CA GLY A 499 11.83 -15.58 4.16
C GLY A 499 10.83 -14.47 4.46
N THR A 500 10.94 -13.40 3.68
CA THR A 500 10.20 -12.16 3.88
C THR A 500 8.69 -12.36 3.78
N ILE A 501 8.20 -13.06 2.74
CA ILE A 501 6.76 -13.26 2.53
C ILE A 501 6.15 -14.01 3.71
N ALA A 502 6.77 -15.11 4.12
CA ALA A 502 6.29 -15.90 5.25
C ALA A 502 6.28 -15.09 6.55
N THR A 503 7.34 -14.31 6.80
CA THR A 503 7.44 -13.47 8.00
C THR A 503 6.39 -12.36 8.04
N VAL A 504 6.20 -11.64 6.92
CA VAL A 504 5.14 -10.61 6.82
C VAL A 504 3.77 -11.25 6.98
N ALA A 505 3.53 -12.41 6.36
CA ALA A 505 2.29 -13.15 6.53
C ALA A 505 2.04 -13.59 7.98
N GLN A 506 3.07 -13.97 8.74
CA GLN A 506 2.93 -14.26 10.17
C GLN A 506 2.53 -13.03 10.99
N LEU A 507 3.05 -11.84 10.65
CA LEU A 507 2.65 -10.58 11.30
C LEU A 507 1.18 -10.25 11.01
N VAL A 508 0.74 -10.39 9.75
CA VAL A 508 -0.67 -10.23 9.35
C VAL A 508 -1.57 -11.23 10.09
N ALA A 509 -1.18 -12.50 10.10
CA ALA A 509 -1.95 -13.56 10.74
C ALA A 509 -2.04 -13.38 12.26
N THR A 510 -0.97 -12.92 12.91
CA THR A 510 -0.96 -12.63 14.35
C THR A 510 -1.92 -11.49 14.69
N ALA A 511 -1.89 -10.40 13.92
CA ALA A 511 -2.82 -9.28 14.08
C ALA A 511 -4.28 -9.73 13.85
N ALA A 512 -4.49 -10.57 12.82
CA ALA A 512 -5.80 -11.10 12.46
C ALA A 512 -6.36 -12.08 13.51
N GLU A 513 -5.53 -12.96 14.08
CA GLU A 513 -5.96 -13.93 15.09
C GLU A 513 -6.46 -13.22 16.34
N ALA A 514 -5.70 -12.23 16.80
CA ALA A 514 -6.06 -11.46 17.98
C ALA A 514 -7.41 -10.75 17.81
N ARG A 515 -7.88 -10.50 16.57
CA ARG A 515 -9.10 -9.69 16.29
C ARG A 515 -10.29 -10.60 16.12
N THR A 516 -11.09 -10.71 17.18
CA THR A 516 -12.26 -11.59 17.28
C THR A 516 -13.55 -10.82 17.02
N GLU A 517 -13.57 -10.07 15.91
CA GLU A 517 -14.73 -9.36 15.37
C GLU A 517 -14.67 -9.36 13.84
N SER A 518 -15.69 -8.81 13.19
CA SER A 518 -15.65 -8.45 11.77
C SER A 518 -15.88 -6.96 11.59
N ARG A 519 -14.92 -6.25 10.98
CA ARG A 519 -14.94 -4.80 10.76
C ARG A 519 -14.22 -4.47 9.47
N GLY A 520 -14.90 -3.75 8.57
CA GLY A 520 -14.33 -3.37 7.27
C GLY A 520 -13.78 -4.58 6.50
N ALA A 521 -12.51 -4.49 6.10
CA ALA A 521 -11.82 -5.55 5.36
C ALA A 521 -11.40 -6.77 6.20
N HIS A 522 -11.50 -6.69 7.53
CA HIS A 522 -11.29 -7.83 8.42
C HIS A 522 -12.61 -8.57 8.67
N ARG A 523 -12.81 -9.74 8.07
CA ARG A 523 -14.04 -10.54 8.23
C ARG A 523 -13.80 -11.94 8.77
N ARG A 524 -14.33 -12.20 9.96
CA ARG A 524 -14.26 -13.47 10.69
C ARG A 524 -15.63 -14.15 10.65
N ARG A 525 -15.74 -15.31 9.99
CA ARG A 525 -17.00 -16.07 9.95
C ARG A 525 -17.43 -16.57 11.33
N ASP A 526 -16.46 -16.86 12.20
CA ASP A 526 -16.65 -17.23 13.60
C ASP A 526 -16.95 -16.03 14.53
N TYR A 527 -16.70 -14.81 14.06
CA TYR A 527 -17.04 -13.55 14.74
C TYR A 527 -17.66 -12.54 13.76
N PRO A 528 -18.88 -12.77 13.26
CA PRO A 528 -19.42 -12.05 12.10
C PRO A 528 -19.88 -10.61 12.38
N ARG A 529 -19.83 -10.16 13.64
CA ARG A 529 -20.29 -8.84 14.08
C ARG A 529 -19.10 -7.97 14.48
N THR A 530 -19.28 -6.66 14.41
CA THR A 530 -18.38 -5.70 15.05
C THR A 530 -18.47 -5.81 16.57
N ASP A 531 -17.34 -5.55 17.24
CA ASP A 531 -17.24 -5.44 18.69
C ASP A 531 -16.72 -4.04 19.04
N GLY A 532 -17.50 -3.26 19.78
CA GLY A 532 -17.14 -1.90 20.17
C GLY A 532 -15.86 -1.83 21.01
N ASN A 533 -15.52 -2.90 21.75
CA ASN A 533 -14.29 -2.96 22.55
C ASN A 533 -13.04 -3.15 21.67
N GLN A 534 -13.22 -3.56 20.42
CA GLN A 534 -12.14 -3.78 19.46
C GLN A 534 -12.08 -2.68 18.38
N ALA A 535 -12.92 -1.64 18.48
CA ALA A 535 -12.94 -0.48 17.59
C ALA A 535 -11.74 0.47 17.78
N SER A 536 -10.53 -0.07 17.69
CA SER A 536 -9.27 0.65 17.79
C SER A 536 -8.16 -0.05 17.00
N SER A 537 -7.16 0.75 16.62
CA SER A 537 -5.95 0.29 15.97
C SER A 537 -5.19 -0.71 16.84
N ARG A 538 -4.43 -1.61 16.22
CA ARG A 538 -3.59 -2.58 16.91
C ARG A 538 -2.16 -2.49 16.45
N PHE A 539 -1.25 -2.63 17.40
CA PHE A 539 0.17 -2.40 17.17
C PHE A 539 0.93 -3.69 17.38
N LEU A 540 1.95 -3.92 16.57
CA LEU A 540 2.82 -5.08 16.65
C LEU A 540 4.27 -4.62 16.79
N ARG A 541 5.00 -5.25 17.70
CA ARG A 541 6.45 -5.11 17.81
C ARG A 541 7.09 -6.46 17.55
N LEU A 542 8.02 -6.51 16.61
CA LEU A 542 8.83 -7.70 16.40
C LEU A 542 9.88 -7.78 17.51
N VAL A 543 9.88 -8.88 18.25
CA VAL A 543 10.87 -9.16 19.31
C VAL A 543 11.65 -10.42 18.94
N PRO A 544 12.94 -10.53 19.30
CA PRO A 544 13.69 -11.75 19.05
C PRO A 544 13.06 -12.91 19.85
N GLY A 545 12.71 -14.00 19.16
CA GLY A 545 12.17 -15.18 19.82
C GLY A 545 13.17 -15.80 20.81
N GLY A 546 12.70 -16.19 21.98
CA GLY A 546 13.48 -16.98 22.93
C GLY A 546 13.82 -18.34 22.32
N THR A 547 15.08 -18.77 22.44
CA THR A 547 15.48 -20.16 22.12
C THR A 547 15.16 -21.10 23.27
#